data_AF-A0A0L1JJJ6-F1
#
_entry.id   AF-A0A0L1JJJ6-F1
#
_cell.length_a   1.000
_cell.length_b   1.000
_cell.length_c   1.000
_cell.angle_alpha   90.00
_cell.angle_beta   90.00
_cell.angle_gamma   90.00
#
_symmetry.space_group_name_H-M   'P 1'
#
loop_
_entity.id
_entity.type
_entity.pdbx_description
1 polymer ?
#
loop_
_entity_poly.entity_id
_entity_poly.type
_entity_poly.pdbx_seq_one_letter_code
_entity_poly.pdbx_strand_id
1 'polypeptide(L)'
;MSALAPFDASLYAYRTNFDGLTPRDPASAARVEQAVQPYQDALEKFGMQDERARERYEQDTNDGLTTDKFEHWVINNVPQWAQARAELGNYGAALSQAAFQAFGDDYHRKISQGQQDLMIAARQAGCDPQYF
;
A
#
# COMPACT_ATOMS: atom_id res chain seq x y z
N MET A 1 18.18 -13.13 0.86
CA MET A 1 17.45 -11.91 0.45
C MET A 1 16.00 -12.30 0.28
N SER A 2 15.11 -11.70 1.06
CA SER A 2 13.67 -12.01 1.06
C SER A 2 13.02 -11.61 -0.27
N ALA A 3 11.95 -12.29 -0.67
CA ALA A 3 11.17 -11.93 -1.86
C ALA A 3 10.13 -10.86 -1.51
N LEU A 4 9.77 -10.02 -2.48
CA LEU A 4 8.68 -9.04 -2.31
C LEU A 4 7.34 -9.79 -2.15
N ALA A 5 6.68 -9.60 -1.00
CA ALA A 5 5.40 -10.23 -0.68
C ALA A 5 4.34 -9.93 -1.75
N PRO A 6 3.46 -10.88 -2.11
CA PRO A 6 2.20 -10.56 -2.79
C PRO A 6 1.49 -9.41 -2.10
N PHE A 7 0.99 -8.46 -2.89
CA PHE A 7 0.28 -7.33 -2.32
C PHE A 7 -1.06 -7.78 -1.74
N ASP A 8 -1.30 -7.41 -0.49
CA ASP A 8 -2.57 -7.64 0.20
C ASP A 8 -3.09 -6.29 0.70
N ALA A 9 -4.13 -5.78 0.04
CA ALA A 9 -4.76 -4.50 0.37
C ALA A 9 -5.31 -4.47 1.82
N SER A 10 -5.69 -5.62 2.37
CA SER A 10 -6.27 -5.70 3.72
C SER A 10 -5.26 -5.28 4.80
N LEU A 11 -3.96 -5.49 4.55
CA LEU A 11 -2.88 -5.06 5.45
C LEU A 11 -2.72 -3.54 5.52
N TYR A 12 -3.40 -2.78 4.65
CA TYR A 12 -3.36 -1.32 4.61
C TYR A 12 -4.66 -0.64 5.07
N ALA A 13 -5.69 -1.42 5.42
CA ALA A 13 -6.98 -0.90 5.89
C ALA A 13 -6.85 -0.02 7.15
N TYR A 14 -5.77 -0.19 7.92
CA TYR A 14 -5.47 0.64 9.10
C TYR A 14 -5.34 2.14 8.78
N ARG A 15 -4.99 2.50 7.54
CA ARG A 15 -4.79 3.91 7.12
C ARG A 15 -6.08 4.72 7.06
N THR A 16 -7.20 4.04 6.87
CA THR A 16 -8.55 4.62 6.80
C THR A 16 -9.38 4.30 8.06
N ASN A 17 -8.78 3.69 9.09
CA ASN A 17 -9.47 3.41 10.35
C ASN A 17 -9.40 4.63 11.28
N PHE A 18 -10.45 5.46 11.22
CA PHE A 18 -10.60 6.65 12.07
C PHE A 18 -11.44 6.41 13.33
N ASP A 19 -11.80 5.16 13.64
CA ASP A 19 -12.64 4.85 14.80
C ASP A 19 -12.01 5.32 16.10
N GLY A 20 -12.78 6.08 16.88
CA GLY A 20 -12.32 6.67 18.14
C GLY A 20 -11.42 7.89 17.99
N LEU A 21 -11.18 8.39 16.76
CA LEU A 21 -10.48 9.65 16.54
C LEU A 21 -11.47 10.81 16.52
N THR A 22 -11.14 11.90 17.21
CA THR A 22 -11.94 13.13 17.20
C THR A 22 -11.23 14.17 16.33
N PRO A 23 -11.86 14.66 15.24
CA PRO A 23 -11.26 15.70 14.43
C PRO A 23 -11.20 17.03 15.20
N ARG A 24 -10.13 17.79 14.98
CA ARG A 24 -9.93 19.12 15.61
C ARG A 24 -10.98 20.14 15.17
N ASP A 25 -11.43 20.04 13.93
CA ASP A 25 -12.45 20.91 13.35
C ASP A 25 -13.19 20.22 12.16
N PRO A 26 -14.41 20.68 11.80
CA PRO A 26 -15.17 20.08 10.70
C PRO A 26 -14.49 20.15 9.32
N ALA A 27 -13.70 21.19 9.05
CA ALA A 27 -13.03 21.33 7.76
C ALA A 27 -11.89 20.30 7.61
N SER A 28 -11.21 19.96 8.71
CA SER A 28 -10.20 18.90 8.73
C SER A 28 -10.80 17.51 8.48
N ALA A 29 -11.98 17.22 9.04
CA ALA A 29 -12.69 15.97 8.77
C ALA A 29 -13.08 15.84 7.29
N ALA A 30 -13.61 16.91 6.68
CA ALA A 30 -13.97 16.90 5.26
C ALA A 30 -12.75 16.64 4.33
N ARG A 31 -11.56 17.15 4.68
CA ARG A 31 -10.33 16.87 3.91
C ARG A 31 -9.91 15.41 4.00
N VAL A 32 -10.10 14.78 5.15
CA VAL A 32 -9.84 13.34 5.32
C VAL A 32 -10.79 12.54 4.44
N GLU A 33 -12.09 12.81 4.50
CA GLU A 33 -13.10 12.13 3.67
C GLU A 33 -12.80 12.26 2.18
N GLN A 34 -12.40 13.46 1.72
CA GLN A 34 -11.98 13.69 0.33
C GLN A 34 -10.73 12.90 -0.09
N ALA A 35 -9.85 12.57 0.86
CA ALA A 35 -8.63 11.80 0.59
C ALA A 35 -8.82 10.28 0.68
N VAL A 36 -9.91 9.80 1.29
CA VAL A 36 -10.18 8.36 1.47
C VAL A 36 -10.44 7.68 0.13
N GLN A 37 -11.37 8.19 -0.68
CA GLN A 37 -11.77 7.51 -1.92
C GLN A 37 -10.60 7.38 -2.91
N PRO A 38 -9.81 8.44 -3.21
CA PRO A 38 -8.67 8.31 -4.11
C PRO A 38 -7.61 7.30 -3.62
N TYR A 39 -7.43 7.20 -2.29
CA TYR A 39 -6.54 6.21 -1.69
C TYR A 39 -7.07 4.78 -1.85
N GLN A 40 -8.37 4.56 -1.63
CA GLN A 40 -9.00 3.25 -1.83
C GLN A 40 -8.98 2.81 -3.29
N ASP A 41 -9.27 3.72 -4.23
CA ASP A 41 -9.18 3.45 -5.66
C ASP A 41 -7.74 3.08 -6.08
N ALA A 42 -6.73 3.77 -5.51
CA ALA A 42 -5.32 3.46 -5.76
C ALA A 42 -4.88 2.12 -5.15
N LEU A 43 -5.40 1.76 -3.96
CA LEU A 43 -5.18 0.45 -3.34
C LEU A 43 -5.71 -0.68 -4.23
N GLU A 44 -6.95 -0.56 -4.70
CA GLU A 44 -7.57 -1.55 -5.59
C GLU A 44 -6.83 -1.65 -6.92
N LYS A 45 -6.53 -0.50 -7.53
CA LYS A 45 -5.77 -0.43 -8.79
C LYS A 45 -4.41 -1.12 -8.65
N PHE A 46 -3.67 -0.85 -7.58
CA PHE A 46 -2.38 -1.50 -7.36
C PHE A 46 -2.52 -3.00 -7.13
N GLY A 47 -3.53 -3.44 -6.37
CA GLY A 47 -3.78 -4.87 -6.17
C GLY A 47 -4.03 -5.63 -7.47
N MET A 48 -4.87 -5.10 -8.35
CA MET A 48 -5.09 -5.70 -9.68
C MET A 48 -3.81 -5.75 -10.53
N GLN A 49 -2.97 -4.70 -10.45
CA GLN A 49 -1.73 -4.65 -11.23
C GLN A 49 -0.66 -5.58 -10.66
N ASP A 50 -0.58 -5.74 -9.33
CA ASP A 50 0.33 -6.70 -8.68
C ASP A 50 -0.03 -8.14 -9.03
N GLU A 51 -1.32 -8.49 -8.96
CA GLU A 51 -1.82 -9.81 -9.34
C GLU A 51 -1.47 -10.14 -10.79
N ARG A 52 -1.85 -9.28 -11.74
CA ARG A 52 -1.52 -9.46 -13.17
C ARG A 52 -0.03 -9.54 -13.45
N ALA A 53 0.77 -8.72 -12.76
CA ALA A 53 2.22 -8.75 -12.90
C ALA A 53 2.80 -10.10 -12.44
N ARG A 54 2.27 -10.66 -11.35
CA ARG A 54 2.72 -11.94 -10.81
C ARG A 54 2.32 -13.12 -11.68
N GLU A 55 1.10 -13.13 -12.20
CA GLU A 55 0.66 -14.14 -13.17
C GLU A 55 1.57 -14.17 -14.40
N ARG A 56 1.88 -13.00 -14.96
CA ARG A 56 2.78 -12.90 -16.11
C ARG A 56 4.21 -13.29 -15.76
N TYR A 57 4.71 -12.91 -14.58
CA TYR A 57 6.03 -13.32 -14.11
C TYR A 57 6.14 -14.84 -13.92
N GLU A 58 5.10 -15.48 -13.40
CA GLU A 58 5.04 -16.94 -13.25
C GLU A 58 5.07 -17.63 -14.62
N GLN A 59 4.33 -17.11 -15.60
CA GLN A 59 4.38 -17.59 -16.99
C GLN A 59 5.79 -17.44 -17.59
N ASP A 60 6.39 -16.25 -17.52
CA ASP A 60 7.75 -16.00 -18.02
C ASP A 60 8.79 -16.91 -17.34
N THR A 61 8.60 -17.21 -16.06
CA THR A 61 9.48 -18.13 -15.32
C THR A 61 9.30 -19.57 -15.80
N ASN A 62 8.05 -20.02 -15.97
CA ASN A 62 7.73 -21.38 -16.43
C ASN A 62 8.18 -21.63 -17.87
N ASP A 63 8.11 -20.62 -18.73
CA ASP A 63 8.58 -20.66 -20.11
C ASP A 63 10.11 -20.49 -20.23
N GLY A 64 10.81 -20.24 -19.11
CA GLY A 64 12.25 -20.03 -19.08
C GLY A 64 12.70 -18.70 -19.68
N LEU A 65 11.79 -17.73 -19.84
CA LEU A 65 12.06 -16.38 -20.35
C LEU A 65 12.74 -15.49 -19.32
N THR A 66 12.62 -15.81 -18.03
CA THR A 66 13.33 -15.10 -16.96
C THR A 66 13.77 -16.02 -15.83
N THR A 67 14.86 -15.63 -15.19
CA THR A 67 15.30 -16.15 -13.87
C THR A 67 15.53 -15.01 -12.87
N ASP A 68 15.19 -13.78 -13.28
CA ASP A 68 15.30 -12.61 -12.44
C ASP A 68 14.27 -12.68 -11.32
N LYS A 69 14.54 -12.02 -10.20
CA LYS A 69 13.53 -11.86 -9.16
C LYS A 69 12.40 -10.95 -9.65
N PHE A 70 11.18 -11.23 -9.18
CA PHE A 70 9.98 -10.42 -9.47
C PHE A 70 10.22 -8.91 -9.34
N GLU A 71 10.90 -8.46 -8.27
CA GLU A 71 11.17 -7.04 -8.02
C GLU A 71 11.95 -6.33 -9.14
N HIS A 72 12.87 -7.02 -9.81
CA HIS A 72 13.63 -6.49 -10.93
C HIS A 72 12.87 -6.69 -12.24
N TRP A 73 12.25 -7.84 -12.41
CA TRP A 73 11.49 -8.17 -13.61
C TRP A 73 10.30 -7.21 -13.80
N VAL A 74 9.55 -6.90 -12.74
CA VAL A 74 8.32 -6.09 -12.82
C VAL A 74 8.60 -4.65 -13.24
N ILE A 75 9.74 -4.09 -12.83
CA ILE A 75 10.16 -2.72 -13.18
C ILE A 75 10.39 -2.59 -14.70
N ASN A 76 10.96 -3.62 -15.32
CA ASN A 76 11.30 -3.59 -16.74
C ASN A 76 10.14 -4.04 -17.65
N ASN A 77 9.27 -4.94 -17.16
CA ASN A 77 8.28 -5.62 -17.99
C ASN A 77 6.84 -5.14 -17.78
N VAL A 78 6.56 -4.47 -16.64
CA VAL A 78 5.21 -4.02 -16.27
C VAL A 78 5.23 -2.56 -15.81
N PRO A 79 5.39 -1.57 -16.72
CA PRO A 79 5.40 -0.15 -16.35
C PRO A 79 4.15 0.31 -15.60
N GLN A 80 2.99 -0.30 -15.88
CA GLN A 80 1.73 0.00 -15.19
C GLN A 80 1.76 -0.35 -13.70
N TRP A 81 2.52 -1.38 -13.31
CA TRP A 81 2.71 -1.74 -11.91
C TRP A 81 3.48 -0.65 -11.17
N ALA A 82 4.57 -0.15 -11.76
CA ALA A 82 5.37 0.93 -11.18
C ALA A 82 4.57 2.24 -11.08
N GLN A 83 3.74 2.55 -12.08
CA GLN A 83 2.83 3.70 -12.05
C GLN A 83 1.79 3.58 -10.94
N ALA A 84 1.09 2.44 -10.85
CA ALA A 84 0.10 2.20 -9.80
C ALA A 84 0.72 2.22 -8.39
N ARG A 85 1.94 1.70 -8.25
CA ARG A 85 2.71 1.78 -7.00
C ARG A 85 2.98 3.22 -6.58
N ALA A 86 3.42 4.05 -7.52
CA ALA A 86 3.70 5.46 -7.26
C ALA A 86 2.41 6.25 -6.93
N GLU A 87 1.32 5.98 -7.63
CA GLU A 87 0.00 6.55 -7.34
C GLU A 87 -0.47 6.19 -5.92
N LEU A 88 -0.37 4.91 -5.53
CA LEU A 88 -0.72 4.46 -4.19
C LEU A 88 0.10 5.18 -3.11
N GLY A 89 1.41 5.33 -3.31
CA GLY A 89 2.27 6.09 -2.39
C GLY A 89 1.88 7.57 -2.29
N ASN A 90 1.54 8.20 -3.42
CA ASN A 90 1.11 9.61 -3.44
C ASN A 90 -0.22 9.81 -2.69
N TYR A 91 -1.23 8.98 -2.96
CA TYR A 91 -2.51 9.07 -2.26
C TYR A 91 -2.40 8.64 -0.79
N GLY A 92 -1.54 7.67 -0.48
CA GLY A 92 -1.22 7.27 0.90
C GLY A 92 -0.59 8.40 1.71
N ALA A 93 0.34 9.16 1.11
CA ALA A 93 0.92 10.34 1.72
C ALA A 93 -0.10 11.48 1.90
N ALA A 94 -0.95 11.73 0.90
CA ALA A 94 -1.99 12.76 0.97
C ALA A 94 -3.03 12.46 2.06
N LEU A 95 -3.49 11.21 2.15
CA LEU A 95 -4.39 10.73 3.21
C LEU A 95 -3.74 10.90 4.57
N SER A 96 -2.50 10.44 4.72
CA SER A 96 -1.77 10.54 5.99
C SER A 96 -1.66 11.99 6.43
N GLN A 97 -1.28 12.89 5.52
CA GLN A 97 -1.17 14.32 5.79
C GLN A 97 -2.49 14.95 6.23
N ALA A 98 -3.60 14.64 5.54
CA ALA A 98 -4.93 15.11 5.91
C ALA A 98 -5.35 14.60 7.30
N ALA A 99 -5.14 13.32 7.56
CA ALA A 99 -5.48 12.69 8.84
C ALA A 99 -4.60 13.18 10.00
N PHE A 100 -3.32 13.45 9.77
CA PHE A 100 -2.45 14.11 10.75
C PHE A 100 -2.94 15.51 11.10
N GLN A 101 -3.38 16.28 10.12
CA GLN A 101 -3.95 17.61 10.37
C GLN A 101 -5.26 17.53 11.17
N ALA A 102 -6.11 16.53 10.88
CA ALA A 102 -7.40 16.36 11.54
C ALA A 102 -7.30 15.80 12.95
N PHE A 103 -6.48 14.78 13.18
CA PHE A 103 -6.49 13.97 14.40
C PHE A 103 -5.18 14.07 15.20
N GLY A 104 -4.09 14.58 14.62
CA GLY A 104 -2.80 14.72 15.29
C GLY A 104 -2.19 13.40 15.75
N ASP A 105 -1.67 13.39 16.98
CA ASP A 105 -0.92 12.27 17.56
C ASP A 105 -1.74 11.00 17.73
N ASP A 106 -3.06 11.10 17.83
CA ASP A 106 -3.94 9.93 17.92
C ASP A 106 -3.91 9.11 16.64
N TYR A 107 -3.88 9.79 15.48
CA TYR A 107 -3.67 9.12 14.20
C TYR A 107 -2.24 8.59 14.06
N HIS A 108 -1.23 9.34 14.55
CA HIS A 108 0.17 8.87 14.56
C HIS A 108 0.31 7.50 15.22
N ARG A 109 -0.32 7.33 16.39
CA ARG A 109 -0.28 6.08 17.15
C ARG A 109 -0.93 4.93 16.40
N LYS A 110 -2.09 5.15 15.78
CA LYS A 110 -2.75 4.13 14.94
C LYS A 110 -1.90 3.71 13.74
N ILE A 111 -1.29 4.66 13.05
CA ILE A 111 -0.42 4.38 11.89
C ILE A 111 0.81 3.60 12.31
N SER A 112 1.43 3.98 13.43
CA SER A 112 2.59 3.27 13.98
C SER A 112 2.26 1.82 14.33
N GLN A 113 1.08 1.57 14.91
CA GLN A 113 0.61 0.21 15.19
C GLN A 113 0.39 -0.58 13.90
N GLY A 114 -0.33 -0.03 12.92
CA GLY A 114 -0.57 -0.72 11.65
C GLY A 114 0.70 -1.01 10.86
N GLN A 115 1.71 -0.13 10.91
CA GLN A 115 3.03 -0.40 10.33
C GLN A 115 3.78 -1.54 11.05
N GLN A 116 3.65 -1.64 12.37
CA GLN A 116 4.21 -2.76 13.12
C GLN A 116 3.52 -4.08 12.75
N ASP A 117 2.18 -4.07 12.64
CA ASP A 117 1.40 -5.25 12.26
C ASP A 117 1.77 -5.73 10.84
N LEU A 118 1.92 -4.79 9.90
CA LEU A 118 2.42 -5.06 8.54
C LEU A 118 3.82 -5.69 8.57
N MET A 119 4.74 -5.15 9.36
CA MET A 119 6.09 -5.69 9.51
C MET A 119 6.08 -7.11 10.10
N ILE A 120 5.23 -7.36 11.11
CA ILE A 120 5.05 -8.68 11.72
C ILE A 120 4.53 -9.68 10.68
N ALA A 121 3.49 -9.31 9.93
CA ALA A 121 2.91 -10.14 8.88
C ALA A 121 3.95 -10.50 7.81
N ALA A 122 4.72 -9.52 7.32
CA ALA A 122 5.78 -9.76 6.35
C ALA A 122 6.87 -10.69 6.90
N ARG A 123 7.31 -10.48 8.15
CA ARG A 123 8.30 -11.34 8.79
C ARG A 123 7.82 -12.78 8.96
N GLN A 124 6.55 -12.97 9.32
CA GLN A 124 5.94 -14.30 9.42
C GLN A 124 5.86 -15.01 8.07
N ALA A 125 5.63 -14.26 6.99
CA ALA A 125 5.63 -14.76 5.63
C ALA A 125 7.05 -14.91 5.01
N GLY A 126 8.11 -14.52 5.73
CA GLY A 126 9.49 -14.60 5.24
C GLY A 126 9.81 -13.63 4.09
N CYS A 127 9.06 -12.53 4.00
CA CYS A 127 9.15 -11.51 2.95
C CYS A 127 9.45 -10.12 3.53
N ASP A 128 9.77 -9.16 2.66
CA ASP A 128 9.94 -7.76 3.05
C ASP A 128 8.59 -7.01 2.96
N PRO A 129 8.23 -6.17 3.95
CA PRO A 129 7.00 -5.39 3.92
C PRO A 129 7.07 -4.31 2.83
N GLN A 130 5.93 -4.05 2.18
CA GLN A 130 5.81 -2.95 1.23
C GLN A 130 5.27 -1.70 1.94
N TYR A 131 6.02 -0.60 1.94
CA TYR A 131 5.55 0.66 2.51
C TYR A 131 5.00 1.58 1.41
N PHE A 132 3.87 2.21 1.69
CA PHE A 132 3.19 3.21 0.86
C PHE A 132 2.81 4.45 1.68
#